data_AF-A0A0V8QEJ4-F1
#
_entry.id   AF-A0A0V8QEJ4-F1
#
_cell.length_a   1.000
_cell.length_b   1.000
_cell.length_c   1.000
_cell.angle_alpha   90.00
_cell.angle_beta   90.00
_cell.angle_gamma   90.00
#
_symmetry.space_group_name_H-M   'P 1'
#
loop_
_entity.id
_entity.type
_entity.pdbx_description
1 polymer ?
#
loop_
_entity_poly.entity_id
_entity_poly.type
_entity_poly.pdbx_seq_one_letter_code
_entity_poly.pdbx_strand_id
1 'polypeptide(L)' 'MLKAYKYRIYPNNEQKVQIAKTFGCCRFVYNQTLVYRKEKYEKEKKSAGKTDCNNYCNREL' A
#
# COMPACT_ATOMS: atom_id res chain seq x y z
N MET A 1 -0.97 25.43 21.49
CA MET A 1 0.25 25.55 20.65
C MET A 1 0.60 24.18 20.11
N LEU A 2 0.54 23.96 18.79
CA LEU A 2 0.92 22.68 18.20
C LEU A 2 2.45 22.56 18.20
N LYS A 3 2.98 21.49 18.79
CA LYS A 3 4.42 21.16 18.75
C LYS A 3 4.62 20.03 17.76
N ALA A 4 5.62 20.17 16.89
CA ALA A 4 6.08 19.12 16.00
C ALA A 4 7.53 18.79 16.33
N TYR A 5 7.87 17.51 16.26
CA TYR A 5 9.22 17.02 16.51
C TYR A 5 9.75 16.28 15.29
N LYS A 6 11.04 16.45 15.02
CA LYS A 6 11.75 15.79 13.92
C LYS A 6 12.87 14.94 14.51
N TYR A 7 12.84 13.65 14.23
CA TYR A 7 13.86 12.71 14.68
C TYR A 7 14.40 11.91 13.50
N ARG A 8 15.67 11.49 13.63
CA ARG A 8 16.30 10.52 12.73
C ARG A 8 16.39 9.18 13.44
N ILE A 9 16.00 8.11 12.76
CA ILE A 9 16.05 6.74 13.26
C ILE A 9 17.30 6.06 12.68
N TYR A 10 18.02 5.30 13.50
CA TYR A 10 19.17 4.50 13.10
C TYR A 10 18.86 3.02 13.33
N PRO A 11 18.21 2.34 12.36
CA PRO A 11 17.81 0.96 12.52
C PRO A 11 19.01 0.01 12.57
N ASN A 12 18.91 -1.04 13.38
CA ASN A 12 19.84 -2.15 13.34
C ASN A 12 19.61 -3.02 12.07
N ASN A 13 20.44 -4.04 11.87
CA ASN A 13 20.38 -4.84 10.64
C ASN A 13 19.04 -5.57 10.46
N GLU A 14 18.48 -6.14 11.52
CA GLU A 14 17.19 -6.82 11.47
C GLU A 14 16.06 -5.85 11.13
N GLN A 15 16.04 -4.68 11.76
CA GLN A 15 15.07 -3.62 11.50
C GLN A 15 15.16 -3.11 10.06
N LYS A 16 16.37 -2.93 9.49
CA LYS A 16 16.54 -2.55 8.08
C LYS A 16 15.89 -3.55 7.15
N VAL A 17 16.11 -4.84 7.38
CA VAL A 17 15.52 -5.91 6.58
C VAL A 17 14.00 -5.90 6.71
N GLN A 18 13.47 -5.78 7.93
CA GLN A 18 12.02 -5.72 8.15
C GLN A 18 11.39 -4.50 7.47
N ILE A 19 11.99 -3.32 7.60
CA ILE A 19 11.52 -2.08 6.95
C ILE A 19 11.51 -2.24 5.44
N ALA A 20 12.57 -2.79 4.84
CA ALA A 20 12.65 -3.02 3.41
C ALA A 20 11.55 -3.99 2.93
N LYS A 21 11.32 -5.09 3.66
CA LYS A 21 10.23 -6.04 3.37
C LYS A 21 8.87 -5.36 3.47
N THR A 22 8.61 -4.64 4.57
CA THR A 22 7.34 -3.94 4.79
C THR A 22 7.05 -2.94 3.69
N PHE A 23 7.99 -2.04 3.37
CA PHE A 23 7.79 -1.05 2.30
C PHE A 23 7.67 -1.69 0.92
N GLY A 24 8.41 -2.76 0.66
CA GLY A 24 8.27 -3.56 -0.57
C GLY A 24 6.86 -4.13 -0.72
N CYS A 25 6.37 -4.86 0.30
CA CYS A 25 5.04 -5.45 0.30
C CYS A 25 3.94 -4.39 0.18
N CYS A 26 4.02 -3.30 0.96
CA CYS A 26 3.05 -2.21 0.87
C CYS A 26 3.02 -1.57 -0.52
N ARG A 27 4.19 -1.31 -1.11
CA ARG A 27 4.28 -0.73 -2.46
C ARG A 27 3.71 -1.67 -3.52
N PHE A 28 3.99 -2.96 -3.42
CA PHE A 28 3.46 -3.96 -4.33
C PHE A 28 1.92 -3.99 -4.28
N VAL A 29 1.33 -4.20 -3.11
CA VAL A 29 -0.13 -4.27 -2.94
C VAL A 29 -0.81 -2.98 -3.38
N TYR A 30 -0.23 -1.81 -3.04
CA TYR A 30 -0.76 -0.52 -3.46
C TYR A 30 -0.79 -0.37 -4.97
N ASN A 31 0.32 -0.69 -5.65
CA ASN A 31 0.42 -0.57 -7.10
C ASN A 31 -0.57 -1.49 -7.82
N GLN A 32 -0.70 -2.74 -7.37
CA GLN A 32 -1.64 -3.70 -7.94
C GLN A 32 -3.10 -3.24 -7.77
N THR A 33 -3.44 -2.79 -6.56
CA THR A 33 -4.77 -2.24 -6.28
C THR A 33 -5.06 -0.98 -7.11
N LEU A 34 -4.05 -0.12 -7.32
CA LEU A 34 -4.18 1.07 -8.17
C LEU A 34 -4.47 0.70 -9.63
N VAL A 35 -3.77 -0.30 -10.17
CA VAL A 35 -4.03 -0.82 -11.53
C VAL A 35 -5.45 -1.37 -11.63
N TYR A 36 -5.84 -2.27 -10.72
CA TYR A 36 -7.21 -2.81 -10.67
C TYR A 36 -8.27 -1.71 -10.67
N ARG A 37 -8.09 -0.68 -9.83
CA ARG A 37 -9.03 0.45 -9.75
C ARG A 37 -9.13 1.24 -11.05
N LYS A 38 -7.99 1.48 -11.71
CA LYS A 38 -7.97 2.18 -13.00
C LYS A 38 -8.71 1.38 -14.05
N GLU A 39 -8.41 0.09 -14.18
CA GLU A 39 -9.05 -0.78 -15.16
C GLU A 39 -10.57 -0.91 -14.94
N LYS A 40 -10.99 -1.09 -13.68
CA LYS A 40 -12.43 -1.16 -13.34
C LYS A 40 -13.15 0.12 -13.73
N TYR A 41 -12.52 1.27 -13.50
CA TYR A 41 -13.10 2.54 -13.90
C TYR A 41 -13.10 2.73 -15.42
N GLU A 42 -12.03 2.36 -16.12
CA GLU A 42 -11.95 2.47 -17.57
C GLU A 42 -13.01 1.64 -18.27
N LYS A 43 -13.18 0.39 -17.84
CA LYS A 43 -14.11 -0.61 -18.43
C LYS A 43 -15.56 -0.37 -18.03
N GLU A 44 -15.83 -0.08 -16.76
CA GLU A 44 -17.20 -0.08 -16.21
C GLU A 44 -17.67 1.31 -15.75
N LYS A 45 -16.80 2.33 -15.73
CA LYS A 45 -17.05 3.64 -15.12
C LYS A 45 -17.45 3.56 -13.64
N LYS A 46 -17.03 2.50 -12.94
CA LYS A 46 -17.28 2.28 -11.51
C LYS A 46 -16.02 2.44 -10.68
N SER A 47 -16.15 3.10 -9.53
CA SER A 47 -15.09 3.17 -8.53
C SER A 47 -15.04 1.90 -7.68
N ALA A 48 -13.84 1.41 -7.35
CA ALA A 48 -13.69 0.33 -6.38
C ALA A 48 -13.53 0.87 -4.95
N GLY A 49 -14.37 0.40 -4.04
CA GLY A 49 -14.29 0.72 -2.62
C GLY A 49 -13.24 -0.10 -1.87
N LYS A 50 -13.11 0.12 -0.55
CA LYS A 50 -12.18 -0.64 0.31
C LYS A 50 -12.45 -2.15 0.24
N THR A 51 -13.71 -2.56 0.35
CA THR A 51 -14.13 -3.97 0.34
C THR A 51 -13.76 -4.64 -0.99
N ASP A 52 -13.97 -3.96 -2.11
CA ASP A 52 -13.59 -4.47 -3.43
C ASP A 52 -12.08 -4.67 -3.55
N CYS A 53 -11.29 -3.68 -3.11
CA CYS A 53 -9.83 -3.75 -3.13
C CYS A 53 -9.32 -4.89 -2.25
N ASN A 54 -9.90 -5.07 -1.06
CA ASN A 54 -9.54 -6.18 -0.18
C ASN A 54 -9.88 -7.54 -0.80
N ASN A 55 -11.05 -7.66 -1.43
CA ASN A 55 -11.45 -8.89 -2.10
C ASN A 55 -10.52 -9.22 -3.28
N TYR A 56 -10.14 -8.22 -4.08
CA TYR A 56 -9.14 -8.37 -5.14
C TYR A 56 -7.80 -8.87 -4.58
N CYS A 57 -7.29 -8.22 -3.54
CA CYS A 57 -6.02 -8.64 -2.91
C CYS A 57 -6.03 -10.05 -2.32
N ASN A 58 -7.18 -10.56 -1.86
CA ASN A 58 -7.27 -11.87 -1.22
C ASN A 58 -7.61 -13.01 -2.19
N ARG A 59 -8.08 -12.69 -3.41
CA ARG A 59 -8.59 -13.68 -4.36
C ARG A 59 -7.77 -13.77 -5.65
N GLU A 60 -7.20 -12.65 -6.09
CA GLU A 60 -6.57 -12.51 -7.40
C GLU A 60 -5.06 -12.23 -7.32
N LEU A 61 -4.59 -11.68 -6.19
CA LEU A 61 -3.17 -11.42 -5.90
C LEU A 61 -2.57 -12.53 -5.07
#